data_AF-A0A6M0BMN4-F1
#
_entry.id   AF-A0A6M0BMN4-F1
#
_cell.length_a   1.000
_cell.length_b   1.000
_cell.length_c   1.000
_cell.angle_alpha   90.00
_cell.angle_beta   90.00
_cell.angle_gamma   90.00
#
_symmetry.space_group_name_H-M   'P 1'
#
loop_
_entity.id
_entity.type
_entity.pdbx_description
1 polymer ?
#
loop_
_entity_poly.entity_id
_entity_poly.type
_entity_poly.pdbx_seq_one_letter_code
_entity_poly.pdbx_strand_id
1 'polypeptide(L)'
;MEKGKLIEFRLHGERRLAIAERPDGKKNWVVVEANGQSHSIPPKQISYEVAGESYKSSEIPKFLQEVETYIDPSSIELAWELLVEEAETVNPEEMALLLFSEQTPAQCYAAYILLSDDKLYFKQKGDRYEPRPIAQVGEIKHQQEVQKQKQQELGNFLLRVRNRLAGEEVEWQPSDYNRLDVIEKLATYGEEASNRTQAMDTLAVLELPETPEAAFKLLMDLGIWSEHENLFLRRSQIPKHFSTKVLEVAQSCLQSPQPDPDTNRLDLTHLKVYTIDDESTKEIDDGLSIEFLEDNQQKIWVHIADPTRLLTPGDELDLDARRRTTTLYLPTGIIPMFPSELATGPMSLIQGQI
;
A
#
# COMPACT_ATOMS: atom_id res chain seq x y z
N MET A 1 -43.59 -27.31 -17.94
CA MET A 1 -44.01 -27.15 -16.53
C MET A 1 -45.39 -27.71 -16.37
N GLU A 2 -45.60 -28.38 -15.25
CA GLU A 2 -46.90 -28.89 -14.84
C GLU A 2 -47.44 -28.01 -13.72
N LYS A 3 -48.77 -27.90 -13.64
CA LYS A 3 -49.42 -27.16 -12.57
C LYS A 3 -49.15 -27.85 -11.23
N GLY A 4 -48.80 -27.07 -10.21
CA GLY A 4 -48.54 -27.55 -8.85
C GLY A 4 -47.07 -27.82 -8.54
N LYS A 5 -46.16 -27.64 -9.49
CA LYS A 5 -44.73 -27.81 -9.23
C LYS A 5 -44.13 -26.65 -8.45
N LEU A 6 -43.26 -26.99 -7.49
CA LEU A 6 -42.50 -26.03 -6.69
C LEU A 6 -41.21 -25.65 -7.43
N ILE A 7 -40.98 -24.36 -7.60
CA ILE A 7 -39.86 -23.83 -8.38
C ILE A 7 -39.15 -22.71 -7.62
N GLU A 8 -37.85 -22.59 -7.87
CA GLU A 8 -37.05 -21.45 -7.46
C GLU A 8 -36.85 -20.47 -8.61
N PHE A 9 -36.99 -19.18 -8.33
CA PHE A 9 -36.56 -18.11 -9.23
C PHE A 9 -35.86 -17.00 -8.43
N ARG A 10 -35.10 -16.15 -9.12
CA ARG A 10 -34.45 -14.99 -8.50
C ARG A 10 -35.12 -13.68 -8.92
N LEU A 11 -35.53 -12.88 -7.94
CA LEU A 11 -36.09 -11.54 -8.16
C LEU A 11 -35.15 -10.53 -7.49
N HIS A 12 -34.63 -9.57 -8.24
CA HIS A 12 -33.62 -8.59 -7.75
C HIS A 12 -32.38 -9.21 -7.09
N GLY A 13 -32.02 -10.45 -7.46
CA GLY A 13 -30.90 -11.19 -6.89
C GLY A 13 -31.23 -12.04 -5.67
N GLU A 14 -32.44 -11.89 -5.10
CA GLU A 14 -32.90 -12.69 -3.97
C GLU A 14 -33.57 -13.99 -4.44
N ARG A 15 -33.26 -15.08 -3.74
CA ARG A 15 -33.83 -16.42 -3.95
C ARG A 15 -35.29 -16.44 -3.49
N ARG A 16 -36.20 -16.91 -4.33
CA ARG A 16 -37.63 -17.05 -4.00
C ARG A 16 -38.19 -18.40 -4.44
N LEU A 17 -39.07 -18.96 -3.62
CA LEU A 17 -39.78 -20.20 -3.88
C LEU A 17 -41.26 -19.92 -4.19
N ALA A 18 -41.77 -20.47 -5.29
CA ALA A 18 -43.15 -20.31 -5.70
C ALA A 18 -43.68 -21.57 -6.39
N ILE A 19 -45.00 -21.67 -6.52
CA ILE A 19 -45.65 -22.79 -7.20
C ILE A 19 -46.16 -22.35 -8.56
N ALA A 20 -45.88 -23.15 -9.59
CA ALA A 20 -46.38 -22.95 -10.94
C ALA A 20 -47.89 -23.24 -11.00
N GLU A 21 -48.72 -22.22 -11.24
CA GLU A 21 -50.18 -22.37 -11.19
C GLU A 21 -50.81 -22.52 -12.57
N ARG A 22 -50.49 -21.61 -13.50
CA ARG A 22 -51.05 -21.60 -14.85
C ARG A 22 -50.13 -20.92 -15.86
N PRO A 23 -50.18 -21.29 -17.15
CA PRO A 23 -49.48 -20.55 -18.19
C PRO A 23 -50.07 -19.13 -18.32
N ASP A 24 -49.18 -18.15 -18.49
CA ASP A 24 -49.50 -16.75 -18.79
C ASP A 24 -49.09 -16.44 -20.24
N GLY A 25 -50.05 -16.56 -21.15
CA GLY A 25 -49.79 -16.45 -22.59
C GLY A 25 -49.00 -17.64 -23.17
N LYS A 26 -48.22 -17.40 -24.24
CA LYS A 26 -47.48 -18.46 -24.97
C LYS A 26 -46.12 -18.81 -24.37
N LYS A 27 -45.55 -17.96 -23.51
CA LYS A 27 -44.14 -18.05 -23.10
C LYS A 27 -43.88 -17.94 -21.60
N ASN A 28 -44.85 -17.50 -20.79
CA ASN A 28 -44.64 -17.26 -19.36
C ASN A 28 -45.54 -18.17 -18.49
N TRP A 29 -45.22 -18.22 -17.20
CA TRP A 29 -46.00 -18.93 -16.19
C TRP A 29 -46.33 -18.00 -15.03
N VAL A 30 -47.59 -18.06 -14.56
CA VAL A 30 -47.99 -17.47 -13.28
C VAL A 30 -47.52 -18.39 -12.17
N VAL A 31 -46.74 -17.84 -11.26
CA VAL A 31 -46.19 -18.53 -10.10
C VAL A 31 -46.67 -17.83 -8.83
N VAL A 32 -47.01 -18.59 -7.81
CA VAL A 32 -47.59 -18.07 -6.55
C VAL A 32 -46.67 -18.37 -5.39
N GLU A 33 -46.24 -17.33 -4.67
CA GLU A 33 -45.41 -17.41 -3.47
C GLU A 33 -46.23 -17.84 -2.24
N ALA A 34 -45.56 -18.14 -1.13
CA ALA A 34 -46.19 -18.56 0.12
C ALA A 34 -47.19 -17.54 0.69
N ASN A 35 -46.93 -16.25 0.46
CA ASN A 35 -47.78 -15.12 0.89
C ASN A 35 -49.00 -14.89 -0.03
N GLY A 36 -49.17 -15.70 -1.08
CA GLY A 36 -50.25 -15.55 -2.07
C GLY A 36 -49.97 -14.52 -3.16
N GLN A 37 -48.79 -13.89 -3.15
CA GLN A 37 -48.36 -12.98 -4.22
C GLN A 37 -48.08 -13.78 -5.50
N SER A 38 -48.55 -13.27 -6.63
CA SER A 38 -48.38 -13.93 -7.93
C SER A 38 -47.44 -13.13 -8.84
N HIS A 39 -46.58 -13.84 -9.56
CA HIS A 39 -45.60 -13.28 -10.49
C HIS A 39 -45.73 -13.99 -11.84
N SER A 40 -45.60 -13.25 -12.93
CA SER A 40 -45.49 -13.82 -14.28
C SER A 40 -44.02 -13.89 -14.65
N ILE A 41 -43.45 -15.10 -14.73
CA ILE A 41 -42.04 -15.31 -15.03
C ILE A 41 -41.86 -16.14 -16.32
N PRO A 42 -40.88 -15.81 -17.18
CA PRO A 42 -40.47 -16.67 -18.27
C PRO A 42 -39.71 -17.91 -17.73
N PRO A 43 -39.80 -19.09 -18.38
CA PRO A 43 -39.09 -20.31 -17.96
C PRO A 43 -37.59 -20.15 -17.75
N LYS A 44 -36.95 -19.20 -18.45
CA LYS A 44 -35.51 -18.91 -18.30
C LYS A 44 -35.12 -18.29 -16.95
N GLN A 45 -36.07 -17.75 -16.19
CA GLN A 45 -35.82 -17.18 -14.86
C GLN A 45 -35.88 -18.24 -13.74
N ILE A 46 -36.28 -19.46 -14.07
CA ILE A 46 -36.36 -20.56 -13.12
C ILE A 46 -34.95 -21.10 -12.92
N SER A 47 -34.52 -21.05 -11.66
CA SER A 47 -33.18 -21.44 -11.24
C SER A 47 -33.13 -22.92 -10.83
N TYR A 48 -34.25 -23.47 -10.32
CA TYR A 48 -34.41 -24.88 -10.00
C TYR A 48 -35.89 -25.28 -9.98
N GLU A 49 -36.19 -26.54 -10.29
CA GLU A 49 -37.53 -27.14 -10.19
C GLU A 49 -37.43 -28.33 -9.23
N VAL A 50 -38.18 -28.28 -8.12
CA VAL A 50 -38.16 -29.34 -7.12
C VAL A 50 -38.91 -30.56 -7.68
N ALA A 51 -38.23 -31.69 -7.77
CA ALA A 51 -38.84 -32.95 -8.19
C ALA A 51 -39.84 -33.46 -7.14
N GLY A 52 -41.00 -33.98 -7.57
CA GLY A 52 -41.98 -34.61 -6.67
C GLY A 52 -43.44 -34.22 -6.90
N GLU A 53 -44.25 -34.39 -5.86
CA GLU A 53 -45.71 -34.20 -5.85
C GLU A 53 -46.14 -32.73 -6.06
N SER A 54 -47.43 -32.52 -6.30
CA SER A 54 -48.00 -31.17 -6.43
C SER A 54 -48.12 -30.48 -5.06
N TYR A 55 -47.49 -29.33 -4.91
CA TYR A 55 -47.50 -28.53 -3.68
C TYR A 55 -48.62 -27.47 -3.67
N LYS A 56 -49.02 -27.03 -2.47
CA LYS A 56 -49.84 -25.83 -2.24
C LYS A 56 -48.99 -24.70 -1.66
N SER A 57 -49.34 -23.45 -1.95
CA SER A 57 -48.55 -22.28 -1.49
C SER A 57 -48.42 -22.19 0.03
N SER A 58 -49.41 -22.71 0.76
CA SER A 58 -49.38 -22.84 2.23
C SER A 58 -48.33 -23.83 2.76
N GLU A 59 -47.81 -24.73 1.93
CA GLU A 59 -46.86 -25.77 2.33
C GLU A 59 -45.39 -25.32 2.16
N ILE A 60 -45.16 -24.22 1.43
CA ILE A 60 -43.82 -23.66 1.17
C ILE A 60 -43.05 -23.36 2.49
N PRO A 61 -43.64 -22.71 3.51
CA PRO A 61 -42.90 -22.42 4.75
C PRO A 61 -42.48 -23.68 5.50
N LYS A 62 -43.34 -24.70 5.53
CA LYS A 62 -43.03 -26.00 6.15
C LYS A 62 -41.90 -26.70 5.41
N PHE A 63 -41.94 -26.68 4.08
CA PHE A 63 -40.90 -27.24 3.23
C PHE A 63 -39.54 -26.54 3.45
N LEU A 64 -39.51 -25.21 3.50
CA LEU A 64 -38.27 -24.46 3.78
C LEU A 64 -37.70 -24.77 5.16
N GLN A 65 -38.56 -24.92 6.18
CA GLN A 65 -38.13 -25.30 7.52
C GLN A 65 -37.49 -26.70 7.56
N GLU A 66 -38.01 -27.64 6.77
CA GLU A 66 -37.42 -28.97 6.59
C GLU A 66 -36.07 -28.89 5.87
N VAL A 67 -35.98 -28.13 4.77
CA VAL A 67 -34.74 -27.91 4.00
C VAL A 67 -33.63 -27.33 4.86
N GLU A 68 -33.94 -26.36 5.72
CA GLU A 68 -32.95 -25.69 6.59
C GLU A 68 -32.25 -26.67 7.54
N THR A 69 -32.89 -27.79 7.91
CA THR A 69 -32.27 -28.82 8.75
C THR A 69 -31.15 -29.60 8.05
N TYR A 70 -31.10 -29.54 6.71
CA TYR A 70 -30.11 -30.24 5.88
C TYR A 70 -29.01 -29.31 5.36
N ILE A 71 -29.12 -27.99 5.55
CA ILE A 71 -28.11 -27.04 5.06
C ILE A 71 -26.95 -26.98 6.07
N ASP A 72 -25.86 -27.67 5.75
CA ASP A 72 -24.58 -27.56 6.43
C ASP A 72 -23.48 -27.18 5.42
N PRO A 73 -22.96 -25.93 5.43
CA PRO A 73 -21.91 -25.52 4.52
C PRO A 73 -20.60 -26.33 4.62
N SER A 74 -20.34 -27.01 5.74
CA SER A 74 -19.14 -27.85 5.87
C SER A 74 -19.24 -29.17 5.12
N SER A 75 -20.46 -29.63 4.82
CA SER A 75 -20.69 -30.90 4.13
C SER A 75 -20.28 -30.86 2.64
N ILE A 76 -20.23 -29.67 2.04
CA ILE A 76 -19.82 -29.48 0.63
C ILE A 76 -18.35 -29.79 0.39
N GLU A 77 -17.47 -29.56 1.37
CA GLU A 77 -16.04 -29.87 1.28
C GLU A 77 -15.82 -31.38 1.21
N LEU A 78 -16.52 -32.14 2.07
CA LEU A 78 -16.46 -33.61 2.08
C LEU A 78 -16.98 -34.20 0.76
N ALA A 79 -18.10 -33.69 0.25
CA ALA A 79 -18.63 -34.11 -1.05
C ALA A 79 -17.67 -33.80 -2.21
N TRP A 80 -16.97 -32.67 -2.15
CA TRP A 80 -15.96 -32.31 -3.14
C TRP A 80 -14.75 -33.25 -3.10
N GLU A 81 -14.25 -33.59 -1.90
CA GLU A 81 -13.12 -34.52 -1.74
C GLU A 81 -13.42 -35.90 -2.37
N LEU A 82 -14.66 -36.36 -2.28
CA LEU A 82 -15.09 -37.63 -2.90
C LEU A 82 -15.17 -37.55 -4.42
N LEU A 83 -15.69 -36.45 -4.96
CA LEU A 83 -15.98 -36.34 -6.40
C LEU A 83 -14.79 -35.83 -7.23
N VAL A 84 -13.80 -35.18 -6.60
CA VAL A 84 -12.68 -34.57 -7.31
C VAL A 84 -11.69 -35.58 -7.88
N GLU A 85 -11.53 -36.76 -7.26
CA GLU A 85 -10.58 -37.80 -7.71
C GLU A 85 -10.92 -38.33 -9.11
N GLU A 86 -12.21 -38.59 -9.37
CA GLU A 86 -12.70 -39.11 -10.65
C GLU A 86 -13.28 -38.02 -11.56
N ALA A 87 -13.21 -36.75 -11.13
CA ALA A 87 -13.82 -35.59 -11.81
C ALA A 87 -15.31 -35.81 -12.13
N GLU A 88 -16.02 -36.47 -11.23
CA GLU A 88 -17.43 -36.80 -11.40
C GLU A 88 -18.29 -35.54 -11.27
N THR A 89 -19.07 -35.26 -12.31
CA THR A 89 -20.09 -34.21 -12.25
C THR A 89 -21.31 -34.70 -11.52
N VAL A 90 -22.00 -33.82 -10.80
CA VAL A 90 -23.14 -34.17 -9.95
C VAL A 90 -24.32 -33.23 -10.21
N ASN A 91 -25.54 -33.74 -10.23
CA ASN A 91 -26.76 -32.93 -10.16
C ASN A 91 -27.28 -32.85 -8.70
N PRO A 92 -28.24 -31.97 -8.38
CA PRO A 92 -28.75 -31.86 -7.02
C PRO A 92 -29.31 -33.16 -6.42
N GLU A 93 -29.88 -34.04 -7.23
CA GLU A 93 -30.42 -35.33 -6.78
C GLU A 93 -29.31 -36.32 -6.40
N GLU A 94 -28.28 -36.44 -7.23
CA GLU A 94 -27.08 -37.25 -6.95
C GLU A 94 -26.30 -36.68 -5.76
N MET A 95 -26.23 -35.34 -5.64
CA MET A 95 -25.60 -34.68 -4.49
C MET A 95 -26.38 -34.93 -3.20
N ALA A 96 -27.71 -34.92 -3.25
CA ALA A 96 -28.54 -35.27 -2.10
C ALA A 96 -28.32 -36.73 -1.67
N LEU A 97 -28.19 -37.64 -2.62
CA LEU A 97 -27.84 -39.04 -2.32
C LEU A 97 -26.46 -39.15 -1.67
N LEU A 98 -25.48 -38.37 -2.13
CA LEU A 98 -24.14 -38.36 -1.55
C LEU A 98 -24.11 -37.77 -0.13
N LEU A 99 -24.79 -36.64 0.08
CA LEU A 99 -24.77 -35.90 1.36
C LEU A 99 -25.69 -36.51 2.42
N PHE A 100 -26.86 -36.99 2.02
CA PHE A 100 -27.95 -37.37 2.92
C PHE A 100 -28.35 -38.84 2.81
N SER A 101 -27.78 -39.60 1.87
CA SER A 101 -28.15 -41.00 1.55
C SER A 101 -29.59 -41.18 1.06
N GLU A 102 -30.30 -40.09 0.77
CA GLU A 102 -31.70 -40.07 0.35
C GLU A 102 -31.93 -38.95 -0.67
N GLN A 103 -33.00 -39.05 -1.45
CA GLN A 103 -33.35 -38.11 -2.53
C GLN A 103 -34.76 -37.53 -2.34
N THR A 104 -35.11 -37.21 -1.09
CA THR A 104 -36.39 -36.54 -0.84
C THR A 104 -36.38 -35.13 -1.48
N PRO A 105 -37.54 -34.57 -1.85
CA PRO A 105 -37.60 -33.25 -2.46
C PRO A 105 -36.92 -32.14 -1.65
N ALA A 106 -36.98 -32.22 -0.32
CA ALA A 106 -36.31 -31.27 0.58
C ALA A 106 -34.78 -31.42 0.55
N GLN A 107 -34.27 -32.65 0.54
CA GLN A 107 -32.84 -32.95 0.45
C GLN A 107 -32.25 -32.56 -0.91
N CYS A 108 -32.93 -32.86 -2.01
CA CYS A 108 -32.51 -32.45 -3.36
C CYS A 108 -32.45 -30.92 -3.46
N TYR A 109 -33.43 -30.23 -2.88
CA TYR A 109 -33.40 -28.78 -2.83
C TYR A 109 -32.27 -28.24 -1.92
N ALA A 110 -32.05 -28.83 -0.74
CA ALA A 110 -30.93 -28.46 0.13
C ALA A 110 -29.56 -28.64 -0.56
N ALA A 111 -29.36 -29.77 -1.25
CA ALA A 111 -28.17 -30.03 -2.05
C ALA A 111 -28.01 -28.99 -3.18
N TYR A 112 -29.10 -28.60 -3.84
CA TYR A 112 -29.08 -27.50 -4.80
C TYR A 112 -28.67 -26.17 -4.15
N ILE A 113 -29.17 -25.83 -2.95
CA ILE A 113 -28.77 -24.61 -2.25
C ILE A 113 -27.25 -24.61 -1.99
N LEU A 114 -26.72 -25.69 -1.41
CA LEU A 114 -25.30 -25.84 -1.10
C LEU A 114 -24.43 -25.72 -2.36
N LEU A 115 -24.82 -26.35 -3.47
CA LEU A 115 -24.11 -26.28 -4.74
C LEU A 115 -24.19 -24.90 -5.41
N SER A 116 -25.35 -24.25 -5.35
CA SER A 116 -25.59 -22.96 -6.02
C SER A 116 -24.97 -21.77 -5.29
N ASP A 117 -24.83 -21.87 -3.97
CA ASP A 117 -24.19 -20.84 -3.15
C ASP A 117 -22.67 -21.08 -2.99
N ASP A 118 -22.18 -22.28 -3.28
CA ASP A 118 -20.75 -22.57 -3.29
C ASP A 118 -20.01 -21.81 -4.40
N LYS A 119 -18.92 -21.17 -3.99
CA LYS A 119 -18.00 -20.45 -4.88
C LYS A 119 -16.60 -21.04 -4.86
N LEU A 120 -16.37 -22.08 -4.05
CA LEU A 120 -15.04 -22.59 -3.75
C LEU A 120 -14.81 -23.96 -4.38
N TYR A 121 -15.72 -24.91 -4.20
CA TYR A 121 -15.50 -26.32 -4.54
C TYR A 121 -16.13 -26.77 -5.87
N PHE A 122 -17.33 -26.32 -6.21
CA PHE A 122 -18.08 -26.72 -7.39
C PHE A 122 -18.38 -25.55 -8.34
N LYS A 123 -18.35 -25.84 -9.64
CA LYS A 123 -18.69 -24.89 -10.71
C LYS A 123 -19.88 -25.41 -11.49
N GLN A 124 -20.86 -24.54 -11.74
CA GLN A 124 -22.03 -24.91 -12.54
C GLN A 124 -21.67 -25.02 -14.04
N LYS A 125 -22.13 -26.10 -14.69
CA LYS A 125 -21.96 -26.38 -16.13
C LYS A 125 -23.25 -26.96 -16.70
N GLY A 126 -24.12 -26.08 -17.17
CA GLY A 126 -25.46 -26.46 -17.60
C GLY A 126 -26.34 -26.80 -16.38
N ASP A 127 -26.88 -28.01 -16.36
CA ASP A 127 -27.72 -28.56 -15.30
C ASP A 127 -26.94 -29.35 -14.23
N ARG A 128 -25.63 -29.52 -14.40
CA ARG A 128 -24.75 -30.25 -13.48
C ARG A 128 -23.67 -29.34 -12.88
N TYR A 129 -23.07 -29.80 -11.80
CA TYR A 129 -21.96 -29.15 -11.13
C TYR A 129 -20.69 -30.00 -11.28
N GLU A 130 -19.61 -29.37 -11.71
CA GLU A 130 -18.29 -30.00 -11.82
C GLU A 130 -17.43 -29.64 -10.58
N PRO A 131 -16.80 -30.61 -9.90
CA PRO A 131 -15.84 -30.31 -8.84
C PRO A 131 -14.63 -29.58 -9.45
N ARG A 132 -14.21 -28.49 -8.83
CA ARG A 132 -12.99 -27.75 -9.21
C ARG A 132 -11.77 -28.60 -8.86
N PRO A 133 -10.71 -28.63 -9.68
CA PRO A 133 -9.48 -29.35 -9.35
C PRO A 133 -8.86 -28.86 -8.03
N ILE A 134 -8.15 -29.74 -7.32
CA ILE A 134 -7.44 -29.43 -6.06
C ILE A 134 -6.57 -28.17 -6.20
N ALA A 135 -5.83 -28.04 -7.31
CA ALA A 135 -5.00 -26.88 -7.58
C ALA A 135 -5.81 -25.58 -7.66
N GLN A 136 -7.00 -25.62 -8.29
CA GLN A 136 -7.87 -24.45 -8.42
C GLN A 136 -8.51 -24.07 -7.08
N VAL A 137 -8.95 -25.05 -6.28
CA VAL A 137 -9.47 -24.79 -4.92
C VAL A 137 -8.39 -24.19 -4.03
N GLY A 138 -7.17 -24.73 -4.08
CA GLY A 138 -6.02 -24.20 -3.36
C GLY A 138 -5.69 -22.76 -3.76
N GLU A 139 -5.74 -22.44 -5.06
CA GLU A 139 -5.55 -21.08 -5.55
C GLU A 139 -6.64 -20.12 -5.04
N ILE A 140 -7.92 -20.52 -5.10
CA ILE A 140 -9.03 -19.70 -4.59
C ILE A 140 -8.90 -19.49 -3.07
N LYS A 141 -8.62 -20.53 -2.28
CA LYS A 141 -8.39 -20.42 -0.82
C LYS A 141 -7.24 -19.45 -0.53
N HIS A 142 -6.13 -19.57 -1.26
CA HIS A 142 -4.98 -18.67 -1.11
C HIS A 142 -5.34 -17.21 -1.46
N GLN A 143 -6.05 -16.97 -2.56
CA GLN A 143 -6.50 -15.65 -2.95
C GLN A 143 -7.43 -15.03 -1.90
N GLN A 144 -8.36 -15.80 -1.34
CA GLN A 144 -9.25 -15.36 -0.27
C GLN A 144 -8.49 -15.00 1.01
N GLU A 145 -7.52 -15.82 1.41
CA GLU A 145 -6.70 -15.54 2.60
C GLU A 145 -5.84 -14.29 2.41
N VAL A 146 -5.19 -14.14 1.24
CA VAL A 146 -4.43 -12.93 0.90
C VAL A 146 -5.33 -11.68 0.92
N GLN A 147 -6.56 -11.77 0.40
CA GLN A 147 -7.51 -10.66 0.43
C GLN A 147 -7.95 -10.31 1.85
N LYS A 148 -8.24 -11.32 2.68
CA LYS A 148 -8.60 -11.15 4.09
C LYS A 148 -7.45 -10.52 4.88
N GLN A 149 -6.23 -11.00 4.68
CA GLN A 149 -5.04 -10.42 5.30
C GLN A 149 -4.85 -8.95 4.89
N LYS A 150 -4.95 -8.64 3.59
CA LYS A 150 -4.87 -7.25 3.10
C LYS A 150 -5.94 -6.34 3.72
N GLN A 151 -7.16 -6.85 3.89
CA GLN A 151 -8.26 -6.12 4.51
C GLN A 151 -8.00 -5.88 6.00
N GLN A 152 -7.47 -6.88 6.72
CA GLN A 152 -7.08 -6.75 8.11
C GLN A 152 -5.92 -5.75 8.29
N GLU A 153 -4.90 -5.82 7.44
CA GLU A 153 -3.79 -4.87 7.44
C GLU A 153 -4.26 -3.45 7.18
N LEU A 154 -5.17 -3.25 6.23
CA LEU A 154 -5.79 -1.95 5.99
C LEU A 154 -6.57 -1.47 7.22
N GLY A 155 -7.41 -2.31 7.82
CA GLY A 155 -8.17 -1.96 9.02
C GLY A 155 -7.26 -1.54 10.19
N ASN A 156 -6.16 -2.27 10.41
CA ASN A 156 -5.17 -1.95 11.43
C ASN A 156 -4.43 -0.64 11.14
N PHE A 157 -4.04 -0.40 9.88
CA PHE A 157 -3.43 0.86 9.46
C PHE A 157 -4.35 2.05 9.75
N LEU A 158 -5.63 1.95 9.37
CA LEU A 158 -6.61 3.01 9.60
C LEU A 158 -6.82 3.28 11.10
N LEU A 159 -6.85 2.24 11.93
CA LEU A 159 -6.93 2.39 13.38
C LEU A 159 -5.72 3.16 13.92
N ARG A 160 -4.50 2.79 13.50
CA ARG A 160 -3.27 3.49 13.88
C ARG A 160 -3.27 4.96 13.45
N VAL A 161 -3.68 5.24 12.22
CA VAL A 161 -3.83 6.62 11.72
C VAL A 161 -4.80 7.40 12.60
N ARG A 162 -6.00 6.86 12.89
CA ARG A 162 -6.99 7.54 13.73
C ARG A 162 -6.49 7.78 15.15
N ASN A 163 -5.87 6.78 15.77
CA ASN A 163 -5.30 6.91 17.12
C ASN A 163 -4.20 7.99 17.14
N ARG A 164 -3.33 8.01 16.12
CA ARG A 164 -2.29 9.04 16.01
C ARG A 164 -2.88 10.44 15.84
N LEU A 165 -3.90 10.60 14.99
CA LEU A 165 -4.63 11.86 14.82
C LEU A 165 -5.38 12.30 16.08
N ALA A 166 -5.78 11.35 16.94
CA ALA A 166 -6.35 11.63 18.26
C ALA A 166 -5.30 12.01 19.32
N GLY A 167 -4.00 12.01 18.96
CA GLY A 167 -2.90 12.37 19.84
C GLY A 167 -2.31 11.20 20.63
N GLU A 168 -2.69 9.96 20.34
CA GLU A 168 -2.10 8.77 20.98
C GLU A 168 -0.70 8.48 20.43
N GLU A 169 0.13 7.82 21.23
CA GLU A 169 1.38 7.22 20.77
C GLU A 169 1.09 5.95 20.00
N VAL A 170 1.66 5.83 18.80
CA VAL A 170 1.42 4.72 17.88
C VAL A 170 2.74 4.22 17.34
N GLU A 171 2.93 2.91 17.41
CA GLU A 171 4.05 2.22 16.77
C GLU A 171 3.66 1.76 15.36
N TRP A 172 4.30 2.36 14.36
CA TRP A 172 4.09 2.03 12.95
C TRP A 172 4.71 0.68 12.61
N GLN A 173 4.00 -0.12 11.84
CA GLN A 173 4.47 -1.41 11.35
C GLN A 173 5.12 -1.28 9.96
N PRO A 174 5.96 -2.24 9.54
CA PRO A 174 6.57 -2.24 8.20
C PRO A 174 5.57 -2.08 7.06
N SER A 175 4.37 -2.66 7.18
CA SER A 175 3.31 -2.53 6.17
C SER A 175 2.68 -1.13 6.12
N ASP A 176 2.71 -0.38 7.22
CA ASP A 176 2.22 1.00 7.28
C ASP A 176 3.14 1.93 6.50
N TYR A 177 4.46 1.76 6.64
CA TYR A 177 5.45 2.55 5.90
C TYR A 177 5.29 2.44 4.39
N ASN A 178 4.88 1.27 3.87
CA ASN A 178 4.60 1.12 2.44
C ASN A 178 3.39 1.98 1.99
N ARG A 179 2.39 2.15 2.85
CA ARG A 179 1.21 2.99 2.55
C ARG A 179 1.54 4.47 2.72
N LEU A 180 2.27 4.81 3.77
CA LEU A 180 2.76 6.16 4.02
C LEU A 180 3.66 6.63 2.89
N ASP A 181 4.58 5.80 2.38
CA ASP A 181 5.41 6.10 1.21
C ASP A 181 4.58 6.46 -0.03
N VAL A 182 3.46 5.77 -0.25
CA VAL A 182 2.56 6.07 -1.37
C VAL A 182 1.85 7.42 -1.18
N ILE A 183 1.48 7.77 0.06
CA ILE A 183 0.92 9.09 0.41
C ILE A 183 2.00 10.18 0.28
N GLU A 184 3.23 9.92 0.73
CA GLU A 184 4.40 10.81 0.57
C GLU A 184 4.68 11.09 -0.90
N LYS A 185 4.59 10.09 -1.77
CA LYS A 185 4.74 10.25 -3.22
C LYS A 185 3.63 11.11 -3.81
N LEU A 186 2.37 10.93 -3.40
CA LEU A 186 1.28 11.79 -3.85
C LEU A 186 1.50 13.24 -3.41
N ALA A 187 1.83 13.47 -2.13
CA ALA A 187 2.10 14.80 -1.59
C ALA A 187 3.33 15.46 -2.24
N THR A 188 4.34 14.66 -2.59
CA THR A 188 5.56 15.13 -3.26
C THR A 188 5.31 15.44 -4.73
N TYR A 189 4.82 14.49 -5.53
CA TYR A 189 4.82 14.59 -7.00
C TYR A 189 3.46 14.99 -7.60
N GLY A 190 2.40 15.04 -6.79
CA GLY A 190 1.06 15.36 -7.26
C GLY A 190 0.59 14.39 -8.35
N GLU A 191 0.20 14.93 -9.50
CA GLU A 191 -0.28 14.14 -10.64
C GLU A 191 0.78 13.21 -11.26
N GLU A 192 2.08 13.49 -11.06
CA GLU A 192 3.18 12.66 -11.59
C GLU A 192 3.52 11.46 -10.69
N ALA A 193 2.80 11.25 -9.59
CA ALA A 193 3.05 10.15 -8.66
C ALA A 193 2.74 8.77 -9.27
N SER A 194 3.69 7.83 -9.21
CA SER A 194 3.54 6.47 -9.79
C SER A 194 2.38 5.67 -9.21
N ASN A 195 2.02 5.91 -7.94
CA ASN A 195 1.02 5.14 -7.19
C ASN A 195 -0.17 6.02 -6.76
N ARG A 196 -0.49 7.03 -7.59
CA ARG A 196 -1.53 8.05 -7.31
C ARG A 196 -2.88 7.43 -6.90
N THR A 197 -3.37 6.45 -7.64
CA THR A 197 -4.67 5.80 -7.37
C THR A 197 -4.69 5.16 -5.98
N GLN A 198 -3.64 4.43 -5.61
CA GLN A 198 -3.56 3.79 -4.29
C GLN A 198 -3.51 4.80 -3.16
N ALA A 199 -2.84 5.95 -3.36
CA ALA A 199 -2.83 7.05 -2.40
C ALA A 199 -4.23 7.66 -2.25
N MET A 200 -4.90 7.94 -3.37
CA MET A 200 -6.26 8.48 -3.39
C MET A 200 -7.27 7.54 -2.73
N ASP A 201 -7.22 6.24 -3.03
CA ASP A 201 -8.05 5.23 -2.37
C ASP A 201 -7.83 5.24 -0.84
N THR A 202 -6.58 5.41 -0.40
CA THR A 202 -6.26 5.48 1.03
C THR A 202 -6.82 6.74 1.68
N LEU A 203 -6.77 7.89 0.99
CA LEU A 203 -7.37 9.14 1.46
C LEU A 203 -8.91 9.04 1.50
N ALA A 204 -9.52 8.44 0.49
CA ALA A 204 -10.96 8.24 0.43
C ALA A 204 -11.45 7.35 1.60
N VAL A 205 -10.72 6.28 1.92
CA VAL A 205 -11.05 5.40 3.07
C VAL A 205 -10.84 6.12 4.42
N LEU A 206 -9.97 7.12 4.47
CA LEU A 206 -9.79 8.01 5.63
C LEU A 206 -10.80 9.16 5.66
N GLU A 207 -11.73 9.24 4.70
CA GLU A 207 -12.70 10.34 4.55
C GLU A 207 -12.03 11.71 4.34
N LEU A 208 -10.85 11.72 3.72
CA LEU A 208 -10.08 12.91 3.37
C LEU A 208 -10.26 13.26 1.88
N PRO A 209 -10.10 14.53 1.50
CA PRO A 209 -10.07 14.90 0.08
C PRO A 209 -8.99 14.14 -0.67
N GLU A 210 -9.28 13.66 -1.87
CA GLU A 210 -8.35 12.91 -2.73
C GLU A 210 -7.38 13.85 -3.47
N THR A 211 -6.66 14.70 -2.73
CA THR A 211 -5.75 15.70 -3.30
C THR A 211 -4.34 15.65 -2.70
N PRO A 212 -3.32 16.13 -3.43
CA PRO A 212 -1.95 16.22 -2.90
C PRO A 212 -1.84 17.07 -1.63
N GLU A 213 -2.65 18.12 -1.51
CA GLU A 213 -2.67 19.00 -0.33
C GLU A 213 -3.22 18.26 0.90
N ALA A 214 -4.24 17.42 0.73
CA ALA A 214 -4.76 16.58 1.80
C ALA A 214 -3.74 15.51 2.20
N ALA A 215 -3.01 14.92 1.25
CA ALA A 215 -1.90 14.01 1.54
C ALA A 215 -0.81 14.69 2.36
N PHE A 216 -0.38 15.90 1.97
CA PHE A 216 0.60 16.69 2.72
C PHE A 216 0.11 16.98 4.14
N LYS A 217 -1.13 17.44 4.27
CA LYS A 217 -1.74 17.76 5.57
C LYS A 217 -1.80 16.52 6.46
N LEU A 218 -2.20 15.36 5.92
CA LEU A 218 -2.21 14.12 6.68
C LEU A 218 -0.82 13.75 7.20
N LEU A 219 0.22 13.85 6.38
CA LEU A 219 1.60 13.55 6.81
C LEU A 219 2.09 14.49 7.91
N MET A 220 1.67 15.76 7.86
CA MET A 220 1.92 16.74 8.91
C MET A 220 1.16 16.41 10.20
N ASP A 221 -0.15 16.10 10.10
CA ASP A 221 -0.99 15.75 11.24
C ASP A 221 -0.54 14.44 11.93
N LEU A 222 0.06 13.51 11.17
CA LEU A 222 0.68 12.30 11.69
C LEU A 222 2.04 12.54 12.38
N GLY A 223 2.62 13.74 12.19
CA GLY A 223 3.96 14.11 12.66
C GLY A 223 5.10 13.47 11.87
N ILE A 224 4.82 13.00 10.65
CA ILE A 224 5.83 12.43 9.74
C ILE A 224 6.55 13.56 9.02
N TRP A 225 5.82 14.59 8.58
CA TRP A 225 6.36 15.78 7.94
C TRP A 225 6.18 17.02 8.81
N SER A 226 7.02 18.03 8.57
CA SER A 226 6.85 19.35 9.18
C SER A 226 5.98 20.27 8.30
N GLU A 227 5.44 21.34 8.88
CA GLU A 227 4.70 22.38 8.14
C GLU A 227 5.52 22.96 6.97
N HIS A 228 6.83 23.04 7.14
CA HIS A 228 7.77 23.59 6.17
C HIS A 228 8.56 22.50 5.44
N GLU A 229 7.99 21.30 5.30
CA GLU A 229 8.64 20.20 4.59
C GLU A 229 9.04 20.63 3.18
N ASN A 230 10.33 20.53 2.88
CA ASN A 230 10.88 21.05 1.64
C ASN A 230 10.61 20.07 0.48
N LEU A 231 9.45 20.25 -0.17
CA LEU A 231 9.04 19.42 -1.31
C LEU A 231 9.98 19.52 -2.50
N PHE A 232 10.63 20.69 -2.71
CA PHE A 232 11.64 20.82 -3.75
C PHE A 232 12.79 19.85 -3.49
N LEU A 233 13.31 19.78 -2.26
CA LEU A 233 14.34 18.83 -1.89
C LEU A 233 13.90 17.38 -2.07
N ARG A 234 12.64 17.04 -1.76
CA ARG A 234 12.11 15.67 -1.96
C ARG A 234 11.99 15.29 -3.43
N ARG A 235 11.62 16.25 -4.29
CA ARG A 235 11.57 16.09 -5.74
C ARG A 235 12.96 16.06 -6.38
N SER A 236 13.92 16.73 -5.73
CA SER A 236 15.28 16.81 -6.21
C SER A 236 16.02 15.48 -5.98
N GLN A 237 16.96 15.17 -6.86
CA GLN A 237 17.91 14.06 -6.66
C GLN A 237 19.15 14.53 -5.89
N ILE A 238 19.04 15.60 -5.08
CA ILE A 238 20.16 16.17 -4.35
C ILE A 238 20.56 15.22 -3.22
N PRO A 239 21.81 14.74 -3.18
CA PRO A 239 22.26 13.81 -2.15
C PRO A 239 22.35 14.52 -0.80
N LYS A 240 21.50 14.12 0.16
CA LYS A 240 21.49 14.70 1.52
C LYS A 240 22.54 14.09 2.45
N HIS A 241 22.95 12.86 2.18
CA HIS A 241 23.87 12.10 3.02
C HIS A 241 25.15 11.76 2.26
N PHE A 242 26.26 11.71 2.98
CA PHE A 242 27.52 11.21 2.45
C PHE A 242 27.51 9.68 2.43
N SER A 243 28.19 9.09 1.46
CA SER A 243 28.37 7.64 1.43
C SER A 243 29.33 7.20 2.55
N THR A 244 29.23 5.95 2.98
CA THR A 244 30.14 5.39 4.00
C THR A 244 31.61 5.57 3.61
N LYS A 245 31.94 5.38 2.32
CA LYS A 245 33.30 5.58 1.82
C LYS A 245 33.80 7.00 2.00
N VAL A 246 32.95 8.00 1.71
CA VAL A 246 33.31 9.41 1.88
C VAL A 246 33.55 9.73 3.35
N LEU A 247 32.70 9.20 4.24
CA LEU A 247 32.85 9.36 5.69
C LEU A 247 34.11 8.67 6.22
N GLU A 248 34.47 7.49 5.72
CA GLU A 248 35.71 6.78 6.07
C GLU A 248 36.96 7.57 5.68
N VAL A 249 36.98 8.12 4.45
CA VAL A 249 38.09 8.99 4.01
C VAL A 249 38.17 10.23 4.89
N ALA A 250 37.04 10.89 5.18
CA ALA A 250 37.02 12.06 6.04
C ALA A 250 37.52 11.78 7.46
N GLN A 251 37.10 10.65 8.04
CA GLN A 251 37.55 10.23 9.36
C GLN A 251 39.06 9.92 9.37
N SER A 252 39.59 9.31 8.30
CA SER A 252 41.02 9.07 8.13
C SER A 252 41.80 10.39 8.09
N CYS A 253 41.32 11.38 7.32
CA CYS A 253 41.92 12.72 7.27
C CYS A 253 41.99 13.39 8.66
N LEU A 254 40.97 13.20 9.49
CA LEU A 254 40.93 13.76 10.85
C LEU A 254 41.84 13.01 11.84
N GLN A 255 41.88 11.67 11.76
CA GLN A 255 42.63 10.83 12.71
C GLN A 255 44.12 10.75 12.39
N SER A 256 44.49 10.86 11.13
CA SER A 256 45.87 10.79 10.66
C SER A 256 46.14 11.90 9.63
N PRO A 257 46.22 13.17 10.09
CA PRO A 257 46.45 14.29 9.22
C PRO A 257 47.74 14.09 8.43
N GLN A 258 47.63 14.16 7.10
CA GLN A 258 48.82 14.08 6.26
C GLN A 258 49.69 15.34 6.47
N PRO A 259 51.02 15.21 6.39
CA PRO A 259 51.90 16.36 6.38
C PRO A 259 51.54 17.27 5.21
N ASP A 260 51.80 18.57 5.36
CA ASP A 260 51.52 19.54 4.31
C ASP A 260 52.26 19.16 3.02
N PRO A 261 51.56 19.01 1.88
CA PRO A 261 52.20 18.73 0.62
C PRO A 261 53.06 19.90 0.12
N ASP A 262 52.78 21.14 0.55
CA ASP A 262 53.60 22.31 0.24
C ASP A 262 54.55 22.64 1.39
N THR A 263 55.84 22.38 1.17
CA THR A 263 56.89 22.67 2.14
C THR A 263 57.35 24.13 2.12
N ASN A 264 56.86 24.96 1.20
CA ASN A 264 57.30 26.33 0.98
C ASN A 264 56.27 27.38 1.42
N ARG A 265 55.37 27.06 2.36
CA ARG A 265 54.40 28.03 2.87
C ARG A 265 55.09 29.26 3.47
N LEU A 266 54.62 30.44 3.06
CA LEU A 266 55.05 31.71 3.64
C LEU A 266 54.37 31.91 4.99
N ASP A 267 55.17 32.02 6.05
CA ASP A 267 54.65 32.30 7.39
C ASP A 267 54.22 33.77 7.53
N LEU A 268 52.90 33.97 7.61
CA LEU A 268 52.26 35.26 7.84
C LEU A 268 51.58 35.36 9.20
N THR A 269 51.88 34.45 10.15
CA THR A 269 51.23 34.39 11.48
C THR A 269 51.45 35.64 12.34
N HIS A 270 52.43 36.46 11.99
CA HIS A 270 52.67 37.77 12.60
C HIS A 270 51.67 38.85 12.15
N LEU A 271 50.97 38.65 11.04
CA LEU A 271 49.91 39.55 10.57
C LEU A 271 48.60 39.22 11.26
N LYS A 272 47.86 40.25 11.67
CA LYS A 272 46.51 40.07 12.20
C LYS A 272 45.55 39.81 11.04
N VAL A 273 44.90 38.64 11.06
CA VAL A 273 43.87 38.24 10.09
C VAL A 273 42.48 38.58 10.65
N TYR A 274 41.63 39.14 9.80
CA TYR A 274 40.23 39.44 10.08
C TYR A 274 39.35 38.65 9.12
N THR A 275 38.38 37.91 9.64
CA THR A 275 37.33 37.25 8.87
C THR A 275 36.04 38.04 9.09
N ILE A 276 35.22 38.20 8.06
CA ILE A 276 34.02 39.06 8.10
C ILE A 276 32.84 38.23 7.58
N ASP A 277 32.17 37.58 8.51
CA ASP A 277 31.13 36.59 8.24
C ASP A 277 29.85 36.88 9.03
N ASP A 278 28.75 36.26 8.63
CA ASP A 278 27.52 36.22 9.43
C ASP A 278 27.75 35.49 10.76
N GLU A 279 26.98 35.85 11.80
CA GLU A 279 27.09 35.25 13.14
C GLU A 279 26.94 33.72 13.14
N SER A 280 26.18 33.17 12.18
CA SER A 280 25.94 31.72 12.06
C SER A 280 26.99 30.98 11.22
N THR A 281 27.97 31.67 10.63
CA THR A 281 28.99 31.05 9.78
C THR A 281 29.90 30.14 10.59
N LYS A 282 30.14 28.93 10.08
CA LYS A 282 31.02 27.93 10.69
C LYS A 282 32.13 27.44 9.76
N GLU A 283 31.92 27.58 8.46
CA GLU A 283 32.91 27.32 7.41
C GLU A 283 33.44 28.69 6.99
N ILE A 284 34.60 29.06 7.53
CA ILE A 284 35.27 30.32 7.24
C ILE A 284 36.27 30.07 6.11
N ASP A 285 35.94 30.59 4.93
CA ASP A 285 36.70 30.39 3.69
C ASP A 285 37.79 31.44 3.47
N ASP A 286 37.62 32.65 3.98
CA ASP A 286 38.52 33.76 3.70
C ASP A 286 38.81 34.67 4.90
N GLY A 287 39.98 35.31 4.82
CA GLY A 287 40.46 36.26 5.81
C GLY A 287 41.33 37.34 5.18
N LEU A 288 41.36 38.51 5.81
CA LEU A 288 42.06 39.69 5.32
C LEU A 288 43.11 40.17 6.30
N SER A 289 44.26 40.58 5.78
CA SER A 289 45.26 41.36 6.51
C SER A 289 45.72 42.55 5.69
N ILE A 290 46.16 43.60 6.38
CA ILE A 290 46.80 44.75 5.77
C ILE A 290 48.21 44.92 6.30
N GLU A 291 49.16 45.09 5.39
CA GLU A 291 50.56 45.38 5.67
C GLU A 291 50.87 46.77 5.09
N PHE A 292 51.35 47.68 5.93
CA PHE A 292 51.75 49.02 5.51
C PHE A 292 53.22 48.99 5.08
N LEU A 293 53.50 49.39 3.85
CA LEU A 293 54.83 49.42 3.24
C LEU A 293 55.41 50.85 3.25
N GLU A 294 56.64 50.98 2.77
CA GLU A 294 57.25 52.29 2.48
C GLU A 294 56.43 53.09 1.46
N ASP A 295 56.68 54.41 1.38
CA ASP A 295 56.03 55.34 0.45
C ASP A 295 54.49 55.38 0.51
N ASN A 296 53.90 55.18 1.70
CA ASN A 296 52.45 55.12 1.92
C ASN A 296 51.72 54.04 1.09
N GLN A 297 52.43 53.01 0.65
CA GLN A 297 51.81 51.87 -0.02
C GLN A 297 51.19 50.90 0.99
N GLN A 298 50.12 50.24 0.59
CA GLN A 298 49.43 49.24 1.39
C GLN A 298 49.36 47.94 0.60
N LYS A 299 49.76 46.84 1.22
CA LYS A 299 49.58 45.50 0.68
C LYS A 299 48.42 44.84 1.41
N ILE A 300 47.41 44.43 0.64
CA ILE A 300 46.28 43.67 1.15
C ILE A 300 46.57 42.20 0.90
N TRP A 301 46.53 41.41 1.97
CA TRP A 301 46.62 39.96 1.90
C TRP A 301 45.20 39.39 1.97
N VAL A 302 44.87 38.54 1.00
CA VAL A 302 43.65 37.72 1.00
C VAL A 302 44.08 36.30 1.27
N HIS A 303 43.74 35.78 2.44
CA HIS A 303 44.02 34.43 2.88
C HIS A 303 42.79 33.59 2.57
N ILE A 304 42.94 32.52 1.81
CA ILE A 304 41.85 31.60 1.49
C ILE A 304 42.15 30.28 2.19
N ALA A 305 41.13 29.67 2.79
CA ALA A 305 41.23 28.33 3.35
C ALA A 305 41.71 27.35 2.29
N ASP A 306 42.49 26.35 2.70
CA ASP A 306 43.13 25.42 1.77
C ASP A 306 42.56 24.00 1.90
N PRO A 307 41.30 23.77 1.49
CA PRO A 307 40.71 22.43 1.51
C PRO A 307 41.46 21.48 0.57
N THR A 308 42.17 22.00 -0.44
CA THR A 308 42.89 21.19 -1.43
C THR A 308 44.03 20.39 -0.81
N ARG A 309 44.58 20.82 0.34
CA ARG A 309 45.54 20.03 1.12
C ARG A 309 44.98 18.66 1.55
N LEU A 310 43.67 18.54 1.74
CA LEU A 310 43.03 17.30 2.18
C LEU A 310 42.39 16.51 1.05
N LEU A 311 42.50 16.99 -0.19
CA LEU A 311 41.89 16.38 -1.36
C LEU A 311 42.95 15.81 -2.30
N THR A 312 42.81 14.54 -2.64
CA THR A 312 43.58 13.93 -3.72
C THR A 312 42.69 13.84 -4.97
N PRO A 313 43.07 14.43 -6.11
CA PRO A 313 42.27 14.31 -7.33
C PRO A 313 41.94 12.85 -7.67
N GLY A 314 40.65 12.55 -7.78
CA GLY A 314 40.11 11.22 -8.05
C GLY A 314 39.79 10.37 -6.82
N ASP A 315 40.03 10.87 -5.60
CA ASP A 315 39.58 10.20 -4.37
C ASP A 315 38.06 10.35 -4.14
N GLU A 316 37.54 9.64 -3.13
CA GLU A 316 36.10 9.63 -2.84
C GLU A 316 35.59 11.01 -2.36
N LEU A 317 36.40 11.82 -1.67
CA LEU A 317 36.01 13.17 -1.23
C LEU A 317 35.89 14.13 -2.42
N ASP A 318 36.88 14.13 -3.32
CA ASP A 318 36.89 14.93 -4.54
C ASP A 318 35.73 14.55 -5.48
N LEU A 319 35.51 13.25 -5.70
CA LEU A 319 34.42 12.78 -6.55
C LEU A 319 33.04 13.15 -6.00
N ASP A 320 32.83 13.05 -4.69
CA ASP A 320 31.56 13.43 -4.06
C ASP A 320 31.35 14.95 -4.06
N ALA A 321 32.40 15.73 -3.77
CA ALA A 321 32.35 17.19 -3.84
C ALA A 321 32.04 17.69 -5.25
N ARG A 322 32.65 17.11 -6.31
CA ARG A 322 32.28 17.42 -7.70
C ARG A 322 30.82 17.11 -8.00
N ARG A 323 30.33 15.96 -7.53
CA ARG A 323 28.92 15.56 -7.69
C ARG A 323 27.97 16.53 -7.00
N ARG A 324 28.34 17.05 -5.83
CA ARG A 324 27.57 18.06 -5.08
C ARG A 324 27.69 19.46 -5.67
N THR A 325 28.81 19.76 -6.32
CA THR A 325 29.18 21.04 -6.94
C THR A 325 29.36 22.20 -5.95
N THR A 326 28.45 22.38 -4.99
CA THR A 326 28.49 23.45 -4.00
C THR A 326 27.73 23.04 -2.73
N THR A 327 27.98 23.75 -1.62
CA THR A 327 27.13 23.67 -0.44
C THR A 327 25.79 24.32 -0.74
N LEU A 328 24.69 23.61 -0.49
CA LEU A 328 23.35 24.13 -0.69
C LEU A 328 22.83 24.77 0.60
N TYR A 329 22.66 26.09 0.56
CA TYR A 329 22.08 26.87 1.64
C TYR A 329 20.58 27.06 1.42
N LEU A 330 19.75 26.56 2.35
CA LEU A 330 18.30 26.67 2.31
C LEU A 330 17.77 27.29 3.60
N PRO A 331 16.60 27.95 3.57
CA PRO A 331 15.93 28.39 4.79
C PRO A 331 15.69 27.26 5.80
N THR A 332 15.53 26.02 5.30
CA THR A 332 15.29 24.81 6.11
C THR A 332 16.58 24.13 6.58
N GLY A 333 17.76 24.62 6.22
CA GLY A 333 19.05 24.03 6.62
C GLY A 333 20.11 24.04 5.52
N ILE A 334 21.24 23.39 5.80
CA ILE A 334 22.41 23.36 4.93
C ILE A 334 22.67 21.92 4.49
N ILE A 335 22.94 21.72 3.19
CA ILE A 335 23.47 20.45 2.66
C ILE A 335 24.91 20.72 2.24
N PRO A 336 25.92 20.33 3.05
CA PRO A 336 27.29 20.71 2.82
C PRO A 336 27.90 19.93 1.65
N MET A 337 28.87 20.57 0.99
CA MET A 337 29.68 19.97 -0.07
C MET A 337 30.65 18.90 0.48
N PHE A 338 31.20 19.15 1.66
CA PHE A 338 32.08 18.22 2.39
C PHE A 338 31.44 17.77 3.71
N PRO A 339 31.89 16.65 4.29
CA PRO A 339 31.55 16.30 5.66
C PRO A 339 31.83 17.46 6.61
N SER A 340 30.86 17.81 7.46
CA SER A 340 30.88 19.03 8.27
C SER A 340 32.11 19.13 9.17
N GLU A 341 32.61 18.00 9.66
CA GLU A 341 33.80 17.90 10.51
C GLU A 341 35.08 18.32 9.79
N LEU A 342 35.14 18.13 8.46
CA LEU A 342 36.23 18.64 7.63
C LEU A 342 36.01 20.11 7.30
N ALA A 343 34.82 20.44 6.79
CA ALA A 343 34.44 21.77 6.32
C ALA A 343 34.63 22.85 7.39
N THR A 344 34.12 22.60 8.60
CA THR A 344 34.23 23.53 9.75
C THR A 344 35.50 23.33 10.58
N GLY A 345 36.34 22.39 10.17
CA GLY A 345 37.56 21.98 10.85
C GLY A 345 38.79 22.34 10.02
N PRO A 346 39.60 21.35 9.61
CA PRO A 346 40.87 21.58 8.93
C PRO A 346 40.74 22.18 7.51
N MET A 347 39.53 22.33 6.97
CA MET A 347 39.26 23.05 5.72
C MET A 347 38.90 24.53 5.94
N SER A 348 38.90 25.03 7.18
CA SER A 348 38.47 26.39 7.53
C SER A 348 39.57 27.18 8.25
N LEU A 349 39.52 28.52 8.12
CA LEU A 349 40.38 29.45 8.86
C LEU A 349 39.95 29.57 10.33
N ILE A 350 40.43 28.66 11.17
CA ILE A 350 40.08 28.64 12.60
C ILE A 350 41.01 29.55 13.41
N GLN A 351 40.41 30.40 14.25
CA GLN A 351 41.16 31.28 15.14
C GLN A 351 42.17 30.51 16.01
N GLY A 352 43.44 30.90 15.90
CA GLY A 352 44.53 30.33 16.71
C GLY A 352 45.03 28.96 16.24
N GLN A 353 44.59 28.49 15.07
CA GLN A 353 45.07 27.25 14.46
C GLN A 353 45.85 27.56 13.16
N ILE A 354 46.75 26.65 12.79
CA ILE A 354 47.57 26.68 11.56
C ILE A 354 47.32 25.41 10.78
#